data_AF-A0AAX1J678-F1
#
_entry.id   AF-A0AAX1J678-F1
#
_cell.length_a   1.000
_cell.length_b   1.000
_cell.length_c   1.000
_cell.angle_alpha   90.00
_cell.angle_beta   90.00
_cell.angle_gamma   90.00
#
_symmetry.space_group_name_H-M   'P 1'
#
loop_
_entity.id
_entity.type
_entity.pdbx_description
1 polymer ?
#
loop_
_entity_poly.entity_id
_entity_poly.type
_entity_poly.pdbx_seq_one_letter_code
_entity_poly.pdbx_strand_id
1 'polypeptide(L)'
;MSDRGDVFRRAFSWLPAQFASQSDAPVGAPRQFASTEHLSTEAIAAFVDGELRMNAHLRAAHHLSLCPQCAAEVDDHSRARAALRDSQPIRIPSDLLGLLSEIPHFPPDDAASRSGRDARDQRKRR
;
A
#
# COMPACT_ATOMS: atom_id res chain seq x y z
N MET A 1 40.56 8.31 51.65
CA MET A 1 40.59 8.65 50.21
C MET A 1 39.42 7.93 49.56
N SER A 2 38.39 8.68 49.15
CA SER A 2 37.12 8.12 48.69
C SER A 2 37.23 7.47 47.32
N ASP A 3 36.59 6.31 47.25
CA ASP A 3 36.27 5.46 46.11
C ASP A 3 35.60 6.24 44.95
N ARG A 4 36.04 6.00 43.72
CA ARG A 4 35.57 6.73 42.52
C ARG A 4 35.65 5.84 41.28
N GLY A 5 34.76 4.85 41.19
CA GLY A 5 34.72 3.96 40.02
C GLY A 5 33.38 3.36 39.61
N ASP A 6 32.39 3.17 40.51
CA ASP A 6 31.33 2.17 40.25
C ASP A 6 29.88 2.69 40.21
N VAL A 7 29.64 3.97 39.86
CA VAL A 7 28.28 4.56 39.96
C VAL A 7 27.57 4.93 38.66
N PHE A 8 28.13 4.63 37.48
CA PHE A 8 27.44 4.91 36.20
C PHE A 8 26.75 3.70 35.54
N ARG A 9 26.43 2.64 36.30
CA ARG A 9 25.68 1.46 35.77
C ARG A 9 24.27 1.27 36.30
N ARG A 10 23.67 2.27 36.98
CA ARG A 10 22.43 2.04 37.74
C ARG A 10 21.37 3.14 37.61
N ALA A 11 21.01 3.52 36.39
CA ALA A 11 19.93 4.50 36.17
C ALA A 11 18.97 4.17 35.01
N PHE A 12 18.94 2.92 34.50
CA PHE A 12 17.96 2.53 33.46
C PHE A 12 17.45 1.08 33.62
N SER A 13 17.25 0.61 34.86
CA SER A 13 16.73 -0.74 35.14
C SER A 13 15.19 -0.81 35.26
N TRP A 14 14.45 0.22 34.81
CA TRP A 14 12.99 0.29 34.95
C TRP A 14 12.22 0.39 33.62
N LEU A 15 12.89 0.18 32.48
CA LEU A 15 12.21 0.03 31.19
C LEU A 15 12.07 -1.47 30.86
N PRO A 16 10.87 -1.95 30.49
CA PRO A 16 10.66 -3.34 30.10
C PRO A 16 11.59 -3.72 28.94
N ALA A 17 12.36 -4.80 29.12
CA ALA A 17 13.36 -5.27 28.14
C ALA A 17 12.80 -5.63 26.76
N GLN A 18 11.47 -5.66 26.61
CA GLN A 18 10.76 -5.97 25.37
C GLN A 18 10.85 -4.92 24.26
N PHE A 19 11.51 -3.77 24.49
CA PHE A 19 11.76 -2.74 23.46
C PHE A 19 13.22 -2.63 23.02
N ALA A 20 14.15 -3.38 23.62
CA ALA A 20 15.54 -3.40 23.19
C ALA A 20 15.71 -4.40 22.04
N SER A 21 15.60 -3.93 20.79
CA SER A 21 16.11 -4.66 19.63
C SER A 21 17.64 -4.79 19.76
N GLN A 22 18.10 -5.87 20.39
CA GLN A 22 19.52 -6.21 20.43
C GLN A 22 19.90 -6.83 19.08
N SER A 23 20.21 -5.98 18.10
CA SER A 23 21.01 -6.43 16.97
C SER A 23 22.45 -6.59 17.43
N ASP A 24 22.93 -7.82 17.53
CA ASP A 24 24.32 -8.20 17.87
C ASP A 24 25.29 -7.97 16.68
N ALA A 25 24.95 -7.04 15.80
CA ALA A 25 25.68 -6.78 14.56
C ALA A 25 26.87 -5.84 14.83
N PRO A 26 28.05 -6.09 14.22
CA PRO A 26 29.21 -5.24 14.41
C PRO A 26 28.92 -3.80 13.97
N VAL A 27 29.52 -2.82 14.65
CA VAL A 27 29.36 -1.39 14.35
C VAL A 27 29.75 -1.13 12.90
N GLY A 28 28.78 -0.77 12.06
CA GLY A 28 28.95 -0.56 10.61
C GLY A 28 28.29 -1.62 9.72
N ALA A 29 27.79 -2.72 10.27
CA ALA A 29 26.97 -3.66 9.51
C ALA A 29 25.64 -3.00 9.08
N PRO A 30 25.16 -3.25 7.86
CA PRO A 30 23.87 -2.76 7.42
C PRO A 30 22.77 -3.30 8.33
N ARG A 31 21.83 -2.43 8.71
CA ARG A 31 20.71 -2.79 9.57
C ARG A 31 19.92 -3.91 8.88
N GLN A 32 19.73 -5.04 9.56
CA GLN A 32 18.95 -6.16 9.04
C GLN A 32 17.49 -5.96 9.45
N PHE A 33 16.62 -5.88 8.46
CA PHE A 33 15.18 -5.70 8.65
C PHE A 33 14.53 -7.09 8.77
N ALA A 34 13.59 -7.24 9.71
CA ALA A 34 12.74 -8.43 9.73
C ALA A 34 11.76 -8.39 8.54
N SER A 35 11.25 -9.53 8.08
CA SER A 35 10.31 -9.59 6.94
C SER A 35 9.05 -8.73 7.12
N THR A 36 8.69 -8.40 8.36
CA THR A 36 7.56 -7.52 8.72
C THR A 36 7.93 -6.03 8.80
N GLU A 37 9.20 -5.68 8.65
CA GLU A 37 9.73 -4.31 8.73
C GLU A 37 9.92 -3.68 7.35
N HIS A 38 9.74 -4.44 6.27
CA HIS A 38 9.76 -3.95 4.89
C HIS A 38 8.48 -3.19 4.53
N LEU A 39 8.59 -2.32 3.53
CA LEU A 39 7.42 -1.72 2.89
C LEU A 39 6.51 -2.83 2.33
N SER A 40 5.20 -2.69 2.51
CA SER A 40 4.25 -3.57 1.83
C SER A 40 4.30 -3.33 0.32
N THR A 41 3.93 -4.34 -0.46
CA THR A 41 3.84 -4.24 -1.93
C THR A 41 2.93 -3.09 -2.37
N GLU A 42 1.84 -2.86 -1.64
CA GLU A 42 0.93 -1.73 -1.84
C GLU A 42 1.60 -0.37 -1.60
N ALA A 43 2.45 -0.27 -0.57
CA ALA A 43 3.19 0.94 -0.27
C ALA A 43 4.27 1.22 -1.33
N ILE A 44 4.91 0.17 -1.86
CA ILE A 44 5.88 0.26 -2.95
C ILE A 44 5.19 0.76 -4.22
N ALA A 45 4.06 0.14 -4.61
CA ALA A 45 3.28 0.56 -5.76
C ALA A 45 2.84 2.04 -5.63
N ALA A 46 2.26 2.42 -4.49
CA ALA A 46 1.85 3.80 -4.24
C ALA A 46 3.03 4.79 -4.22
N PHE A 47 4.21 4.38 -3.76
CA PHE A 47 5.41 5.22 -3.79
C PHE A 47 5.87 5.46 -5.23
N VAL A 48 5.97 4.40 -6.04
CA VAL A 48 6.39 4.46 -7.45
C VAL A 48 5.41 5.26 -8.31
N ASP A 49 4.11 5.12 -8.05
CA ASP A 49 3.09 5.87 -8.77
C ASP A 49 2.97 7.34 -8.32
N GLY A 50 3.50 7.68 -7.14
CA GLY A 50 3.43 9.03 -6.57
C GLY A 50 2.15 9.31 -5.80
N GLU A 51 1.42 8.28 -5.39
CA GLU A 51 0.10 8.35 -4.75
C GLU A 51 0.16 8.41 -3.22
N LEU A 52 1.36 8.31 -2.63
CA LEU A 52 1.53 8.47 -1.20
C LEU A 52 1.39 9.94 -0.77
N ARG A 53 0.64 10.17 0.32
CA ARG A 53 0.65 11.47 1.01
C ARG A 53 2.07 11.81 1.49
N MET A 54 2.39 13.11 1.54
CA MET A 54 3.74 13.63 1.87
C MET A 54 4.42 12.93 3.07
N ASN A 55 3.73 12.80 4.20
CA ASN A 55 4.29 12.13 5.39
C ASN A 55 4.63 10.65 5.15
N ALA A 56 3.79 9.92 4.40
CA ALA A 56 4.06 8.53 4.08
C ALA A 56 5.21 8.42 3.06
N HIS A 57 5.25 9.34 2.08
CA HIS A 57 6.34 9.42 1.11
C HIS A 57 7.70 9.64 1.78
N LEU A 58 7.81 10.59 2.72
CA LEU A 58 9.07 10.85 3.44
C LEU A 58 9.53 9.64 4.27
N ARG A 59 8.60 8.94 4.93
CA ARG A 59 8.94 7.71 5.68
C ARG A 59 9.41 6.60 4.74
N ALA A 60 8.74 6.42 3.60
CA ALA A 60 9.15 5.44 2.60
C ALA A 60 10.54 5.80 2.04
N ALA A 61 10.76 7.04 1.63
CA ALA A 61 12.06 7.50 1.13
C ALA A 61 13.20 7.28 2.16
N HIS A 62 12.94 7.57 3.43
CA HIS A 62 13.88 7.28 4.51
C HIS A 62 14.11 5.77 4.70
N HIS A 63 13.08 4.94 4.56
CA HIS A 63 13.25 3.48 4.62
C HIS A 63 14.10 2.97 3.43
N LEU A 64 13.87 3.48 2.21
CA LEU A 64 14.62 3.08 1.02
C LEU A 64 16.11 3.43 1.12
N SER A 65 16.49 4.51 1.81
CA SER A 65 17.91 4.84 2.02
C SER A 65 18.62 3.89 2.97
N LEU A 66 17.86 3.13 3.78
CA LEU A 66 18.39 2.19 4.77
C LEU A 66 18.23 0.73 4.34
N CYS A 67 17.24 0.41 3.50
CA CYS A 67 16.88 -0.95 3.11
C CYS A 67 17.10 -1.17 1.61
N PRO A 68 18.20 -1.84 1.20
CA PRO A 68 18.50 -2.09 -0.22
C PRO A 68 17.50 -3.05 -0.89
N GLN A 69 16.84 -3.92 -0.13
CA GLN A 69 15.82 -4.84 -0.65
C GLN A 69 14.59 -4.08 -1.15
N CYS A 70 14.04 -3.19 -0.33
CA CYS A 70 12.92 -2.36 -0.75
C CYS A 70 13.30 -1.37 -1.86
N ALA A 71 14.55 -0.90 -1.90
CA ALA A 71 15.05 -0.09 -3.02
C ALA A 71 15.04 -0.87 -4.33
N ALA A 72 15.49 -2.13 -4.31
CA ALA A 72 15.45 -3.01 -5.49
C ALA A 72 14.01 -3.28 -5.96
N GLU A 73 13.07 -3.51 -5.04
CA GLU A 73 11.65 -3.69 -5.39
C GLU A 73 11.04 -2.43 -6.00
N VAL A 74 11.39 -1.24 -5.50
CA VAL A 74 10.98 0.04 -6.10
C VAL A 74 11.52 0.19 -7.53
N ASP A 75 12.76 -0.22 -7.79
CA ASP A 75 13.34 -0.21 -9.13
C ASP A 75 12.62 -1.19 -10.08
N ASP A 76 12.29 -2.39 -9.60
CA ASP A 76 11.50 -3.38 -10.37
C ASP A 76 10.12 -2.83 -10.75
N HIS A 77 9.39 -2.27 -9.79
CA HIS A 77 8.08 -1.67 -10.03
C HIS A 77 8.18 -0.44 -10.95
N SER A 78 9.22 0.37 -10.82
CA SER A 78 9.47 1.52 -11.69
C SER A 78 9.74 1.11 -13.14
N ARG A 79 10.51 0.02 -13.34
CA ARG A 79 10.71 -0.57 -14.67
C ARG A 79 9.42 -1.09 -15.27
N ALA A 80 8.60 -1.79 -14.48
CA ALA A 80 7.29 -2.27 -14.94
C ALA A 80 6.36 -1.11 -15.34
N ARG A 81 6.31 -0.04 -14.53
CA ARG A 81 5.54 1.17 -14.83
C ARG A 81 6.01 1.86 -16.12
N ALA A 82 7.33 1.97 -16.32
CA ALA A 82 7.90 2.54 -17.54
C ALA A 82 7.50 1.71 -18.77
N ALA A 83 7.63 0.38 -18.70
CA ALA A 83 7.22 -0.52 -19.79
C ALA A 83 5.73 -0.38 -20.14
N LEU A 84 4.85 -0.21 -19.14
CA LEU A 84 3.42 0.03 -19.38
C LEU A 84 3.16 1.40 -20.01
N ARG A 85 3.89 2.45 -19.60
CA ARG A 85 3.76 3.79 -20.19
C ARG A 85 4.28 3.86 -21.62
N ASP A 86 5.32 3.09 -21.92
CA ASP A 86 5.89 2.99 -23.25
C ASP A 86 5.09 2.04 -24.16
N SER A 87 4.16 1.27 -23.59
CA SER A 87 3.25 0.45 -24.37
C SER A 87 2.33 1.32 -25.22
N GLN A 88 2.05 0.85 -26.44
CA GLN A 88 1.30 1.62 -27.44
C GLN A 88 -0.10 1.98 -26.91
N PRO A 89 -0.66 3.16 -27.25
CA PRO A 89 -1.97 3.57 -26.76
C PRO A 89 -3.03 2.49 -27.05
N ILE A 90 -3.80 2.14 -26.02
CA ILE A 90 -4.93 1.23 -26.19
C ILE A 90 -5.96 1.93 -27.08
N ARG A 91 -6.14 1.42 -28.30
CA ARG A 91 -7.16 1.92 -29.22
C ARG A 91 -8.53 1.39 -28.81
N ILE A 92 -9.47 2.29 -28.54
CA ILE A 92 -10.87 1.91 -28.31
C ILE A 92 -11.45 1.37 -29.62
N PRO A 93 -12.04 0.16 -29.65
CA PRO A 93 -12.73 -0.36 -30.82
C PRO A 93 -13.88 0.56 -31.23
N SER A 94 -14.05 0.81 -32.54
CA SER A 94 -15.11 1.66 -33.08
C SER A 94 -16.50 1.22 -32.64
N ASP A 95 -16.73 -0.08 -32.58
CA ASP A 95 -18.02 -0.67 -32.27
C ASP A 95 -18.41 -0.40 -30.80
N LEU A 96 -17.44 -0.48 -29.88
CA LEU A 96 -17.67 -0.11 -28.48
C LEU A 96 -17.98 1.38 -28.36
N LEU A 97 -17.28 2.24 -29.09
CA LEU A 97 -17.54 3.68 -29.07
C LEU A 97 -18.95 4.00 -29.60
N GLY A 98 -19.40 3.28 -30.63
CA GLY A 98 -20.78 3.32 -31.12
C GLY A 98 -21.78 2.97 -30.02
N LEU A 99 -21.63 1.81 -29.38
CA LEU A 99 -22.51 1.39 -28.29
C LEU A 99 -22.51 2.35 -27.09
N LEU A 100 -21.35 2.86 -26.69
CA LEU A 100 -21.24 3.83 -25.60
C LEU A 100 -21.93 5.16 -25.94
N SER A 101 -21.94 5.57 -27.21
CA SER A 101 -22.64 6.79 -27.66
C SER A 101 -24.17 6.67 -27.58
N GLU A 102 -24.71 5.45 -27.53
CA GLU A 102 -26.15 5.20 -27.41
C GLU A 102 -26.65 5.27 -25.97
N ILE A 103 -25.78 5.21 -24.95
CA ILE A 103 -26.17 5.23 -23.51
C ILE A 103 -27.18 6.35 -23.17
N PRO A 104 -27.00 7.62 -23.61
CA PRO A 104 -27.94 8.69 -23.29
C PRO A 104 -29.35 8.49 -23.87
N HIS A 105 -29.50 7.62 -24.85
CA HIS A 105 -30.75 7.35 -25.56
C HIS A 105 -31.53 6.18 -24.97
N PHE A 106 -30.93 5.44 -24.02
CA PHE A 106 -31.69 4.46 -23.25
C PHE A 106 -32.59 5.21 -22.25
N PRO A 107 -33.92 5.07 -22.34
CA PRO A 107 -34.77 5.58 -21.29
C PRO A 107 -34.38 4.88 -19.99
N PRO A 108 -34.37 5.58 -18.84
CA PRO A 108 -34.20 4.92 -17.56
C PRO A 108 -35.30 3.87 -17.45
N ASP A 109 -34.91 2.60 -17.47
CA ASP A 109 -35.85 1.49 -17.31
C ASP A 109 -36.54 1.72 -15.97
N ASP A 110 -37.88 1.75 -15.96
CA ASP A 110 -38.70 1.86 -14.76
C ASP A 110 -38.57 0.55 -13.94
N ALA A 111 -37.36 0.27 -13.43
CA ALA A 111 -37.02 -0.89 -12.63
C ALA A 111 -37.84 -0.94 -11.33
N ALA A 112 -38.47 0.16 -10.94
CA ALA A 112 -39.44 0.24 -9.86
C ALA A 112 -40.75 -0.53 -10.14
N SER A 113 -41.07 -0.84 -11.40
CA SER A 113 -42.36 -1.47 -11.76
C SER A 113 -42.33 -3.00 -11.82
N ARG A 114 -41.14 -3.64 -11.78
CA ARG A 114 -41.00 -5.11 -11.80
C ARG A 114 -40.99 -5.74 -10.42
N SER A 115 -40.47 -5.08 -9.39
CA SER A 115 -40.44 -5.63 -8.01
C SER A 115 -41.82 -5.65 -7.31
N GLY A 116 -42.79 -4.88 -7.81
CA GLY A 116 -44.12 -4.75 -7.19
C GLY A 116 -45.21 -5.73 -7.69
N ARG A 117 -44.96 -6.46 -8.79
CA ARG A 117 -45.94 -7.41 -9.36
C ARG A 117 -45.81 -8.81 -8.76
N ASP A 118 -44.60 -9.28 -8.50
CA ASP A 118 -44.35 -10.62 -7.94
C ASP A 118 -44.72 -10.75 -6.44
N ALA A 119 -44.76 -9.63 -5.70
CA ALA A 119 -45.15 -9.63 -4.29
C ALA A 119 -46.68 -9.71 -4.08
N ARG A 120 -47.48 -9.19 -5.04
CA ARG A 120 -48.95 -9.18 -4.90
C ARG A 120 -49.58 -10.55 -5.19
N ASP A 121 -48.96 -11.36 -6.03
CA ASP A 121 -49.51 -12.65 -6.43
C ASP A 121 -49.28 -13.75 -5.36
N GLN A 122 -48.20 -13.64 -4.59
CA GLN A 122 -47.92 -14.55 -3.46
C GLN A 122 -48.87 -14.34 -2.27
N ARG A 123 -49.45 -13.14 -2.11
CA ARG A 123 -50.35 -12.82 -0.99
C ARG A 123 -51.78 -13.32 -1.19
N LYS A 124 -52.21 -13.61 -2.43
CA LYS A 124 -53.54 -14.17 -2.73
C LYS A 124 -53.61 -15.70 -2.63
N ARG A 125 -52.46 -16.37 -2.45
CA ARG A 125 -52.34 -17.84 -2.37
C ARG A 125 -52.16 -18.36 -0.92
N ARG A 126 -52.33 -17.51 0.09
CA ARG A 126 -52.28 -17.87 1.52
C ARG A 126 -53.62 -17.65 2.19
#